data_AF-A0A9X2MAD1-F1
#
_entry.id   AF-A0A9X2MAD1-F1
#
_cell.length_a   1.000
_cell.length_b   1.000
_cell.length_c   1.000
_cell.angle_alpha   90.00
_cell.angle_beta   90.00
_cell.angle_gamma   90.00
#
_symmetry.space_group_name_H-M   'P 1'
#
loop_
_entity.id
_entity.type
_entity.pdbx_description
1 polymer ?
#
loop_
_entity_poly.entity_id
_entity_poly.type
_entity_poly.pdbx_seq_one_letter_code
_entity_poly.pdbx_strand_id
1 'polypeptide(L)'
;MTSTALATAAPTAGNWPSPTAGPPLLLSVVPNSGPTSGGNLVQLTGQNLRNVISVTFGGVPAQIVSQSNLGWSGGGDWGGGGGWPGGGGWPGGGWPGNPTNDVIVVIAPPHAPGPVQVLVTTTAGTSNSQPYTYVAPPPPVAVAITPTVGPTTGGTVYVITGTNLTGVTSVTFGGNPSTILAINPAGTTLIGITPAGPPAGGHVTVTLTGPGGSANVPGGFTYFVPPPAPVPTSITPATGPAVGGTAFTVNGTNLGGVLGVLFNGVPATGVTATATTVTGTTPPGVPGSATVTLVTAFGTVTVPGGFLYV
;
A
#
# COMPACT_ATOMS: atom_id res chain seq x y z
N MET A 1 0.31 -10.81 -96.90
CA MET A 1 -0.05 -10.47 -95.50
C MET A 1 0.29 -11.67 -94.64
N THR A 2 1.31 -11.57 -93.77
CA THR A 2 1.38 -12.20 -92.44
C THR A 2 2.68 -11.72 -91.81
N SER A 3 2.54 -10.80 -90.85
CA SER A 3 3.61 -10.26 -90.01
C SER A 3 3.97 -11.29 -88.94
N THR A 4 5.25 -11.66 -88.86
CA THR A 4 5.80 -12.47 -87.76
C THR A 4 6.27 -11.50 -86.67
N ALA A 5 5.50 -11.39 -85.57
CA ALA A 5 5.88 -10.59 -84.42
C ALA A 5 6.82 -11.39 -83.50
N LEU A 6 8.02 -10.85 -83.26
CA LEU A 6 8.95 -11.29 -82.22
C LEU A 6 8.34 -10.95 -80.85
N ALA A 7 8.07 -11.96 -80.03
CA ALA A 7 7.71 -11.79 -78.63
C ALA A 7 8.94 -11.35 -77.84
N THR A 8 9.01 -10.07 -77.48
CA THR A 8 9.95 -9.56 -76.48
C THR A 8 9.47 -9.94 -75.08
N ALA A 9 10.30 -10.66 -74.34
CA ALA A 9 10.03 -11.06 -72.97
C ALA A 9 9.79 -9.84 -72.07
N ALA A 10 8.76 -9.90 -71.22
CA ALA A 10 8.52 -8.91 -70.18
C ALA A 10 9.70 -8.89 -69.19
N PRO A 11 10.16 -7.70 -68.74
CA PRO A 11 11.22 -7.63 -67.74
C PRO A 11 10.71 -8.22 -66.42
N THR A 12 11.46 -9.18 -65.87
CA THR A 12 11.29 -9.69 -64.51
C THR A 12 11.26 -8.53 -63.52
N ALA A 13 10.25 -8.51 -62.64
CA ALA A 13 10.18 -7.56 -61.53
C ALA A 13 11.51 -7.57 -60.77
N GLY A 14 12.28 -6.48 -60.91
CA GLY A 14 13.52 -6.29 -60.20
C GLY A 14 13.24 -6.37 -58.70
N ASN A 15 13.98 -7.26 -58.03
CA ASN A 15 14.04 -7.35 -56.59
C ASN A 15 14.68 -6.03 -56.08
N TRP A 16 13.86 -5.00 -55.89
CA TRP A 16 14.30 -3.79 -55.21
C TRP A 16 14.75 -4.22 -53.82
N PRO A 17 16.01 -3.99 -53.41
CA PRO A 17 16.38 -4.20 -52.03
C PRO A 17 15.43 -3.34 -51.20
N SER A 18 14.62 -4.00 -50.37
CA SER A 18 13.87 -3.29 -49.33
C SER A 18 14.87 -2.37 -48.64
N PRO A 19 14.60 -1.05 -48.52
CA PRO A 19 15.50 -0.17 -47.81
C PRO A 19 15.67 -0.77 -46.41
N THR A 20 16.84 -1.33 -46.14
CA THR A 20 17.17 -1.85 -44.82
C THR A 20 17.04 -0.67 -43.88
N ALA A 21 15.97 -0.67 -43.08
CA ALA A 21 15.74 0.37 -42.09
C ALA A 21 17.03 0.55 -41.28
N GLY A 22 17.46 1.80 -41.10
CA GLY A 22 18.63 2.10 -40.28
C GLY A 22 18.45 1.54 -38.86
N PRO A 23 19.53 1.48 -38.05
CA PRO A 23 19.42 1.03 -36.69
C PRO A 23 18.33 1.84 -35.94
N PRO A 24 17.62 1.22 -34.99
CA PRO A 24 16.62 1.93 -34.20
C PRO A 24 17.29 3.09 -33.43
N LEU A 25 16.65 4.26 -33.45
CA LEU A 25 17.14 5.46 -32.77
C LEU A 25 16.04 5.99 -31.85
N LEU A 26 16.30 6.02 -30.55
CA LEU A 26 15.41 6.59 -29.56
C LEU A 26 15.78 8.06 -29.32
N LEU A 27 14.87 8.97 -29.69
CA LEU A 27 15.09 10.41 -29.61
C LEU A 27 14.64 11.01 -28.27
N SER A 28 13.51 10.55 -27.72
CA SER A 28 12.99 11.09 -26.47
C SER A 28 12.16 10.10 -25.66
N VAL A 29 12.11 10.36 -24.35
CA VAL A 29 11.33 9.64 -23.33
C VAL A 29 10.54 10.69 -22.54
N VAL A 30 9.21 10.66 -22.62
CA VAL A 30 8.34 11.68 -22.01
C VAL A 30 7.19 11.02 -21.25
N PRO A 31 7.02 11.28 -19.94
CA PRO A 31 7.97 11.99 -19.08
C PRO A 31 9.31 11.23 -18.97
N ASN A 32 10.40 11.95 -18.68
CA ASN A 32 11.73 11.37 -18.44
C ASN A 32 11.95 10.98 -16.96
N SER A 33 10.89 11.00 -16.15
CA SER A 33 10.90 10.55 -14.77
C SER A 33 9.53 10.01 -14.36
N GLY A 34 9.48 9.30 -13.23
CA GLY A 34 8.23 8.77 -12.68
C GLY A 34 8.44 8.03 -11.35
N PRO A 35 7.37 7.51 -10.75
CA PRO A 35 7.41 6.88 -9.43
C PRO A 35 8.16 5.54 -9.47
N THR A 36 8.83 5.20 -8.37
CA THR A 36 9.50 3.90 -8.16
C THR A 36 8.57 2.69 -8.25
N SER A 37 7.27 2.90 -8.02
CA SER A 37 6.23 1.89 -8.25
C SER A 37 6.02 1.54 -9.72
N GLY A 38 6.53 2.36 -10.65
CA GLY A 38 6.13 2.31 -12.05
C GLY A 38 4.65 2.62 -12.24
N GLY A 39 4.07 2.13 -13.33
CA GLY A 39 2.65 2.24 -13.65
C GLY A 39 2.26 3.48 -14.45
N ASN A 40 3.13 4.49 -14.53
CA ASN A 40 2.89 5.67 -15.34
C ASN A 40 3.11 5.38 -16.85
N LEU A 41 2.30 6.02 -17.68
CA LEU A 41 2.50 6.01 -19.13
C LEU A 41 3.74 6.82 -19.49
N VAL A 42 4.55 6.28 -20.39
CA VAL A 42 5.73 6.91 -20.95
C VAL A 42 5.66 6.81 -22.47
N GLN A 43 5.75 7.96 -23.13
CA GLN A 43 5.84 8.09 -24.57
C GLN A 43 7.31 8.09 -25.00
N LEU A 44 7.65 7.16 -25.88
CA LEU A 44 8.95 7.04 -26.53
C LEU A 44 8.80 7.52 -27.97
N THR A 45 9.65 8.44 -28.39
CA THR A 45 9.65 8.95 -29.78
C THR A 45 11.00 8.66 -30.41
N GLY A 46 11.01 8.16 -31.64
CA GLY A 46 12.26 7.82 -32.32
C GLY A 46 12.11 7.51 -33.80
N GLN A 47 13.18 6.99 -34.39
CA GLN A 47 13.26 6.60 -35.80
C GLN A 47 13.53 5.10 -35.90
N ASN A 48 12.98 4.45 -36.93
CA ASN A 48 13.12 3.01 -37.17
C ASN A 48 12.70 2.16 -35.96
N LEU A 49 11.70 2.61 -35.20
CA LEU A 49 11.19 1.88 -34.04
C LEU A 49 10.05 0.93 -34.42
N ARG A 50 9.99 0.47 -35.67
CA ARG A 50 9.00 -0.51 -36.15
C ARG A 50 9.33 -1.92 -35.63
N ASN A 51 8.30 -2.75 -35.49
CA ASN A 51 8.44 -4.14 -35.03
C ASN A 51 9.19 -4.25 -33.69
N VAL A 52 8.73 -3.48 -32.70
CA VAL A 52 9.30 -3.52 -31.35
C VAL A 52 9.08 -4.91 -30.76
N ILE A 53 10.16 -5.51 -30.29
CA ILE A 53 10.16 -6.79 -29.57
C ILE A 53 10.03 -6.51 -28.07
N SER A 54 10.79 -5.54 -27.56
CA SER A 54 10.77 -5.17 -26.15
C SER A 54 11.20 -3.73 -25.92
N VAL A 55 10.73 -3.17 -24.82
CA VAL A 55 11.23 -1.93 -24.25
C VAL A 55 11.68 -2.25 -22.83
N THR A 56 12.85 -1.79 -22.42
CA THR A 56 13.37 -2.02 -21.07
C THR A 56 13.78 -0.73 -20.38
N PHE A 57 13.51 -0.63 -19.08
CA PHE A 57 13.94 0.45 -18.18
C PHE A 57 14.93 -0.15 -17.18
N GLY A 58 16.21 0.21 -17.27
CA GLY A 58 17.24 -0.37 -16.41
C GLY A 58 17.37 -1.90 -16.54
N GLY A 59 17.01 -2.45 -17.71
CA GLY A 59 16.96 -3.90 -17.96
C GLY A 59 15.64 -4.58 -17.57
N VAL A 60 14.71 -3.87 -16.91
CA VAL A 60 13.38 -4.42 -16.58
C VAL A 60 12.42 -4.19 -17.75
N PRO A 61 11.74 -5.23 -18.28
CA PRO A 61 10.78 -5.08 -19.38
C PRO A 61 9.59 -4.17 -19.01
N ALA A 62 9.24 -3.26 -19.90
CA ALA A 62 8.05 -2.42 -19.84
C ALA A 62 6.90 -3.04 -20.64
N GLN A 63 5.66 -2.77 -20.22
CA GLN A 63 4.49 -3.17 -21.00
C GLN A 63 4.27 -2.18 -22.14
N ILE A 64 4.24 -2.65 -23.38
CA ILE A 64 3.89 -1.82 -24.55
C ILE A 64 2.37 -1.69 -24.62
N VAL A 65 1.89 -0.45 -24.58
CA VAL A 65 0.45 -0.11 -24.64
C VAL A 65 0.02 0.09 -26.08
N SER A 66 0.80 0.86 -26.83
CA SER A 66 0.51 1.14 -28.23
C SER A 66 1.78 1.50 -28.97
N GLN A 67 1.77 1.23 -30.26
CA GLN A 67 2.81 1.65 -31.17
C GLN A 67 2.15 2.29 -32.39
N SER A 68 2.45 3.56 -32.65
CA SER A 68 2.08 4.18 -33.90
C SER A 68 3.14 3.85 -34.93
N ASN A 69 2.79 2.94 -35.85
CA ASN A 69 3.52 2.79 -37.10
C ASN A 69 3.05 3.89 -38.04
N LEU A 70 3.36 5.15 -37.73
CA LEU A 70 3.20 6.25 -38.69
C LEU A 70 4.27 6.09 -39.77
N GLY A 71 4.18 5.02 -40.52
CA GLY A 71 4.94 4.85 -41.74
C GLY A 71 4.18 5.52 -42.85
N TRP A 72 4.84 6.49 -43.48
CA TRP A 72 4.64 6.83 -44.88
C TRP A 72 3.17 7.12 -45.24
N SER A 73 2.79 8.40 -45.30
CA SER A 73 1.65 8.82 -46.14
C SER A 73 1.99 8.55 -47.60
N GLY A 74 2.01 7.28 -47.98
CA GLY A 74 2.16 6.84 -49.35
C GLY A 74 0.85 7.00 -50.05
N GLY A 75 0.91 7.67 -51.19
CA GLY A 75 -0.19 7.96 -52.10
C GLY A 75 -1.29 6.91 -52.08
N GLY A 76 -2.48 7.39 -51.76
CA GLY A 76 -3.69 6.59 -51.65
C GLY A 76 -4.95 7.43 -51.79
N ASP A 77 -4.96 8.40 -52.71
CA ASP A 77 -6.18 8.87 -53.37
C ASP A 77 -6.01 8.61 -54.87
N TRP A 78 -6.00 7.33 -55.25
CA TRP A 78 -6.34 6.94 -56.61
C TRP A 78 -7.83 6.62 -56.63
N GLY A 79 -8.64 7.64 -56.88
CA GLY A 79 -10.09 7.52 -56.94
C GLY A 79 -10.76 8.72 -57.59
N GLY A 80 -10.62 8.87 -58.91
CA GLY A 80 -11.44 9.80 -59.69
C GLY A 80 -10.84 10.15 -61.04
N GLY A 81 -11.36 9.53 -62.10
CA GLY A 81 -10.86 9.67 -63.47
C GLY A 81 -10.89 11.10 -64.03
N GLY A 82 -9.91 11.39 -64.87
CA GLY A 82 -9.81 12.61 -65.69
C GLY A 82 -8.44 12.64 -66.36
N GLY A 83 -8.42 12.67 -67.69
CA GLY A 83 -7.25 12.33 -68.51
C GLY A 83 -6.00 13.19 -68.32
N TRP A 84 -4.86 12.61 -68.71
CA TRP A 84 -3.60 13.30 -68.92
C TRP A 84 -3.48 13.67 -70.40
N PRO A 85 -3.51 14.97 -70.79
CA PRO A 85 -2.95 15.42 -72.04
C PRO A 85 -1.61 16.13 -71.77
N GLY A 86 -0.53 15.63 -72.39
CA GLY A 86 0.71 16.40 -72.54
C GLY A 86 1.93 15.76 -71.90
N GLY A 87 2.81 15.23 -72.75
CA GLY A 87 4.13 14.74 -72.37
C GLY A 87 5.07 15.85 -71.87
N GLY A 88 5.92 15.46 -70.92
CA GLY A 88 7.04 16.23 -70.39
C GLY A 88 7.71 15.40 -69.31
N GLY A 89 8.92 14.93 -69.57
CA GLY A 89 9.67 14.06 -68.65
C GLY A 89 9.90 14.74 -67.30
N TRP A 90 9.83 13.95 -66.24
CA TRP A 90 10.29 14.37 -64.91
C TRP A 90 11.77 13.99 -64.77
N PRO A 91 12.70 14.96 -64.73
CA PRO A 91 14.08 14.70 -64.34
C PRO A 91 14.11 14.46 -62.82
N GLY A 92 15.06 13.63 -62.37
CA GLY A 92 15.09 13.00 -61.06
C GLY A 92 14.84 13.92 -59.86
N GLY A 93 14.10 13.38 -58.89
CA GLY A 93 13.85 13.95 -57.58
C GLY A 93 12.93 13.01 -56.81
N GLY A 94 13.50 12.02 -56.13
CA GLY A 94 12.75 11.18 -55.20
C GLY A 94 12.06 12.04 -54.15
N TRP A 95 10.77 11.80 -53.91
CA TRP A 95 10.03 12.45 -52.85
C TRP A 95 10.74 12.15 -51.51
N PRO A 96 11.24 13.17 -50.79
CA PRO A 96 11.78 12.94 -49.46
C PRO A 96 10.59 12.57 -48.57
N GLY A 97 10.47 11.29 -48.23
CA GLY A 97 9.48 10.84 -47.26
C GLY A 97 9.63 11.68 -46.00
N ASN A 98 8.55 12.30 -45.56
CA ASN A 98 8.49 12.99 -44.27
C ASN A 98 8.99 12.00 -43.20
N PRO A 99 10.09 12.27 -42.46
CA PRO A 99 10.54 11.39 -41.40
C PRO A 99 9.61 11.58 -40.21
N THR A 100 8.42 10.99 -40.29
CA THR A 100 7.51 10.91 -39.17
C THR A 100 8.18 10.02 -38.12
N ASN A 101 8.42 10.56 -36.94
CA ASN A 101 8.93 9.77 -35.83
C ASN A 101 7.91 8.69 -35.47
N ASP A 102 8.40 7.48 -35.22
CA ASP A 102 7.62 6.41 -34.63
C ASP A 102 7.40 6.72 -33.15
N VAL A 103 6.18 6.47 -32.65
CA VAL A 103 5.82 6.69 -31.24
C VAL A 103 5.40 5.38 -30.60
N ILE A 104 5.97 5.08 -29.43
CA ILE A 104 5.59 3.94 -28.60
C ILE A 104 5.10 4.49 -27.26
N VAL A 105 3.94 4.04 -26.81
CA VAL A 105 3.48 4.30 -25.44
C VAL A 105 3.68 3.02 -24.64
N VAL A 106 4.36 3.13 -23.51
CA VAL A 106 4.63 2.03 -22.60
C VAL A 106 4.18 2.38 -21.18
N ILE A 107 4.00 1.36 -20.34
CA ILE A 107 3.87 1.52 -18.89
C ILE A 107 5.23 1.22 -18.28
N ALA A 108 5.81 2.20 -17.58
CA ALA A 108 7.08 2.02 -16.89
C ALA A 108 6.96 0.93 -15.81
N PRO A 109 7.89 -0.04 -15.75
CA PRO A 109 7.87 -1.06 -14.71
C PRO A 109 8.30 -0.49 -13.36
N PRO A 110 8.00 -1.17 -12.23
CA PRO A 110 8.57 -0.83 -10.92
C PRO A 110 10.10 -0.97 -10.94
N HIS A 111 10.80 -0.04 -10.29
CA HIS A 111 12.26 -0.04 -10.18
C HIS A 111 12.73 0.71 -8.94
N ALA A 112 13.93 0.39 -8.45
CA ALA A 112 14.58 1.13 -7.38
C ALA A 112 14.80 2.62 -7.75
N PRO A 113 14.83 3.55 -6.77
CA PRO A 113 15.06 4.96 -7.03
C PRO A 113 16.40 5.21 -7.73
N GLY A 114 16.44 6.19 -8.63
CA GLY A 114 17.64 6.62 -9.33
C GLY A 114 17.51 6.65 -10.86
N PRO A 115 18.57 7.11 -11.54
CA PRO A 115 18.61 7.14 -13.00
C PRO A 115 18.80 5.72 -13.57
N VAL A 116 18.05 5.41 -14.62
CA VAL A 116 18.18 4.20 -15.44
C VAL A 116 18.25 4.55 -16.92
N GLN A 117 18.62 3.58 -17.73
CA GLN A 117 18.62 3.70 -19.19
C GLN A 117 17.39 3.01 -19.79
N VAL A 118 16.76 3.69 -20.74
CA VAL A 118 15.66 3.16 -21.57
C VAL A 118 16.22 2.71 -22.91
N LEU A 119 15.90 1.47 -23.28
CA LEU A 119 16.28 0.89 -24.56
C LEU A 119 15.05 0.30 -25.25
N VAL A 120 15.01 0.44 -26.57
CA VAL A 120 14.01 -0.19 -27.44
C VAL A 120 14.71 -1.23 -28.29
N THR A 121 14.24 -2.47 -28.24
CA THR A 121 14.74 -3.56 -29.09
C THR A 121 13.71 -3.84 -30.18
N THR A 122 14.15 -3.75 -31.43
CA THR A 122 13.38 -4.12 -32.61
C THR A 122 14.02 -5.31 -33.30
N THR A 123 13.39 -5.82 -34.36
CA THR A 123 14.00 -6.85 -35.22
C THR A 123 15.29 -6.38 -35.92
N ALA A 124 15.53 -5.06 -36.00
CA ALA A 124 16.72 -4.47 -36.63
C ALA A 124 17.88 -4.23 -35.63
N GLY A 125 17.67 -4.45 -34.34
CA GLY A 125 18.68 -4.27 -33.29
C GLY A 125 18.14 -3.53 -32.07
N THR A 126 19.04 -3.06 -31.22
CA THR A 126 18.72 -2.27 -30.01
C THR A 126 19.09 -0.81 -30.23
N SER A 127 18.23 0.10 -29.75
CA SER A 127 18.44 1.54 -29.85
C SER A 127 19.61 2.03 -28.98
N ASN A 128 19.98 3.29 -29.17
CA ASN A 128 20.71 4.04 -28.13
C ASN A 128 19.91 4.10 -26.82
N SER A 129 20.61 4.43 -25.74
CA SER A 129 20.01 4.64 -24.42
C SER A 129 19.51 6.07 -24.25
N GLN A 130 18.37 6.21 -23.58
CA GLN A 130 17.89 7.50 -23.07
C GLN A 130 17.68 7.43 -21.55
N PRO A 131 17.99 8.50 -20.80
CA PRO A 131 17.85 8.48 -19.35
C PRO A 131 16.38 8.52 -18.93
N TYR A 132 16.06 7.79 -17.88
CA TYR A 132 14.80 7.88 -17.15
C TYR A 132 15.06 7.80 -15.65
N THR A 133 14.48 8.70 -14.86
CA THR A 133 14.74 8.76 -13.42
C THR A 133 13.55 8.28 -12.61
N TYR A 134 13.74 7.22 -11.83
CA TYR A 134 12.77 6.78 -10.83
C TYR A 134 12.91 7.62 -9.56
N VAL A 135 11.83 8.31 -9.20
CA VAL A 135 11.76 9.22 -8.05
C VAL A 135 10.95 8.54 -6.94
N ALA A 136 11.57 8.41 -5.77
CA ALA A 136 10.88 7.91 -4.59
C ALA A 136 9.89 8.98 -4.09
N PRO A 137 8.72 8.58 -3.55
CA PRO A 137 7.87 9.51 -2.83
C PRO A 137 8.62 10.02 -1.58
N PRO A 138 8.25 11.19 -1.03
CA PRO A 138 8.85 11.67 0.20
C PRO A 138 8.62 10.69 1.36
N PRO A 139 9.57 10.54 2.29
CA PRO A 139 9.40 9.68 3.46
C PRO A 139 8.24 10.17 4.34
N PRO A 140 7.64 9.25 5.13
CA PRO A 140 6.67 9.64 6.15
C PRO A 140 7.33 10.58 7.18
N VAL A 141 6.56 11.50 7.75
CA VAL A 141 7.01 12.32 8.88
C VAL A 141 6.02 12.13 10.01
N ALA A 142 6.51 11.65 11.15
CA ALA A 142 5.71 11.53 12.36
C ALA A 142 5.95 12.73 13.28
N VAL A 143 4.87 13.26 13.84
CA VAL A 143 4.90 14.38 14.80
C VAL A 143 4.67 13.86 16.22
N ALA A 144 3.64 13.05 16.44
CA ALA A 144 3.31 12.50 17.74
C ALA A 144 2.58 11.17 17.64
N ILE A 145 2.58 10.42 18.73
CA ILE A 145 1.73 9.24 18.97
C ILE A 145 0.88 9.48 20.22
N THR A 146 -0.38 9.05 20.20
CA THR A 146 -1.27 9.12 21.35
C THR A 146 -2.14 7.85 21.43
N PRO A 147 -2.19 7.18 22.59
CA PRO A 147 -1.40 7.43 23.80
C PRO A 147 0.09 7.11 23.59
N THR A 148 0.95 7.61 24.48
CA THR A 148 2.41 7.33 24.47
C THR A 148 2.80 6.12 25.32
N VAL A 149 1.81 5.49 25.98
CA VAL A 149 2.00 4.34 26.88
C VAL A 149 0.93 3.27 26.68
N GLY A 150 1.27 2.03 26.99
CA GLY A 150 0.35 0.88 26.91
C GLY A 150 0.89 -0.38 27.59
N PRO A 151 0.06 -1.41 27.77
CA PRO A 151 0.43 -2.63 28.48
C PRO A 151 1.36 -3.51 27.64
N THR A 152 2.25 -4.27 28.28
CA THR A 152 3.13 -5.25 27.60
C THR A 152 2.38 -6.31 26.79
N THR A 153 1.11 -6.54 27.07
CA THR A 153 0.22 -7.44 26.30
C THR A 153 -0.18 -6.89 24.93
N GLY A 154 0.08 -5.61 24.64
CA GLY A 154 -0.38 -4.94 23.43
C GLY A 154 -1.87 -4.60 23.46
N GLY A 155 -2.46 -4.35 22.30
CA GLY A 155 -3.90 -4.08 22.16
C GLY A 155 -4.32 -2.63 22.39
N THR A 156 -3.38 -1.70 22.57
CA THR A 156 -3.70 -0.27 22.71
C THR A 156 -3.96 0.33 21.34
N VAL A 157 -5.15 0.92 21.16
CA VAL A 157 -5.42 1.74 19.98
C VAL A 157 -4.60 3.01 20.07
N TYR A 158 -3.76 3.26 19.06
CA TYR A 158 -2.94 4.44 18.97
C TYR A 158 -3.27 5.25 17.72
N VAL A 159 -3.02 6.56 17.81
CA VAL A 159 -3.08 7.50 16.69
C VAL A 159 -1.73 8.16 16.53
N ILE A 160 -1.19 8.12 15.31
CA ILE A 160 0.01 8.86 14.91
C ILE A 160 -0.43 10.02 14.03
N THR A 161 0.05 11.22 14.36
CA THR A 161 -0.13 12.42 13.54
C THR A 161 1.16 12.74 12.78
N GLY A 162 1.04 13.32 11.59
CA GLY A 162 2.19 13.51 10.72
C GLY A 162 1.87 14.08 9.34
N THR A 163 2.78 13.85 8.41
CA THR A 163 2.60 14.09 6.97
C THR A 163 3.15 12.91 6.16
N ASN A 164 2.72 12.79 4.90
CA ASN A 164 3.10 11.70 4.00
C ASN A 164 2.77 10.30 4.54
N LEU A 165 1.73 10.17 5.37
CA LEU A 165 1.38 8.90 6.00
C LEU A 165 0.67 7.93 5.06
N THR A 166 0.10 8.39 3.94
CA THR A 166 -0.59 7.51 2.96
C THR A 166 0.31 6.42 2.38
N GLY A 167 1.62 6.66 2.33
CA GLY A 167 2.60 5.68 1.87
C GLY A 167 3.08 4.71 2.94
N VAL A 168 2.63 4.81 4.19
CA VAL A 168 3.06 3.91 5.26
C VAL A 168 2.47 2.52 5.03
N THR A 169 3.36 1.53 4.96
CA THR A 169 3.02 0.12 4.74
C THR A 169 3.24 -0.74 5.97
N SER A 170 4.10 -0.30 6.90
CA SER A 170 4.28 -0.96 8.18
C SER A 170 4.62 0.04 9.28
N VAL A 171 4.21 -0.30 10.50
CA VAL A 171 4.58 0.40 11.73
C VAL A 171 5.10 -0.64 12.71
N THR A 172 6.27 -0.40 13.30
CA THR A 172 6.87 -1.31 14.28
C THR A 172 7.12 -0.62 15.62
N PHE A 173 7.02 -1.38 16.71
CA PHE A 173 7.27 -0.95 18.08
C PHE A 173 8.43 -1.80 18.63
N GLY A 174 9.62 -1.21 18.72
CA GLY A 174 10.83 -1.95 19.10
C GLY A 174 11.14 -3.12 18.17
N GLY A 175 10.80 -2.99 16.88
CA GLY A 175 10.93 -4.04 15.87
C GLY A 175 9.72 -4.99 15.74
N ASN A 176 8.78 -4.99 16.69
CA ASN A 176 7.56 -5.80 16.58
C ASN A 176 6.53 -5.13 15.68
N PRO A 177 5.97 -5.82 14.66
CA PRO A 177 4.99 -5.24 13.75
C PRO A 177 3.66 -5.00 14.46
N SER A 178 3.12 -3.80 14.29
CA SER A 178 1.78 -3.40 14.74
C SER A 178 0.74 -3.59 13.64
N THR A 179 -0.54 -3.53 14.00
CA THR A 179 -1.65 -3.55 13.04
C THR A 179 -2.06 -2.13 12.68
N ILE A 180 -2.03 -1.78 11.40
CA ILE A 180 -2.61 -0.54 10.88
C ILE A 180 -4.10 -0.77 10.64
N LEU A 181 -4.96 0.07 11.22
CA LEU A 181 -6.41 0.01 11.06
C LEU A 181 -6.88 0.94 9.94
N ALA A 182 -6.34 2.16 9.91
CA ALA A 182 -6.73 3.16 8.93
C ALA A 182 -5.65 4.23 8.77
N ILE A 183 -5.59 4.81 7.58
CA ILE A 183 -4.82 6.02 7.28
C ILE A 183 -5.79 6.98 6.60
N ASN A 184 -5.83 8.24 7.04
CA ASN A 184 -6.74 9.19 6.39
C ASN A 184 -6.27 9.53 4.97
N PRO A 185 -7.19 9.89 4.05
CA PRO A 185 -6.83 10.23 2.68
C PRO A 185 -5.86 11.41 2.54
N ALA A 186 -5.85 12.32 3.54
CA ALA A 186 -4.92 13.45 3.57
C ALA A 186 -3.49 13.07 3.99
N GLY A 187 -3.26 11.85 4.48
CA GLY A 187 -1.94 11.39 4.92
C GLY A 187 -1.41 12.10 6.16
N THR A 188 -2.30 12.58 7.02
CA THR A 188 -1.97 13.31 8.26
C THR A 188 -2.26 12.54 9.54
N THR A 189 -3.07 11.47 9.47
CA THR A 189 -3.36 10.61 10.61
C THR A 189 -3.30 9.12 10.23
N LEU A 190 -2.74 8.31 11.14
CA LEU A 190 -2.69 6.86 11.07
C LEU A 190 -3.20 6.28 12.39
N ILE A 191 -4.12 5.32 12.32
CA ILE A 191 -4.67 4.62 13.48
C ILE A 191 -4.20 3.17 13.42
N GLY A 192 -3.78 2.63 14.56
CA GLY A 192 -3.36 1.23 14.66
C GLY A 192 -3.54 0.64 16.05
N ILE A 193 -3.10 -0.61 16.22
CA ILE A 193 -3.13 -1.36 17.47
C ILE A 193 -1.71 -1.78 17.82
N THR A 194 -1.27 -1.49 19.06
CA THR A 194 0.07 -1.86 19.52
C THR A 194 0.23 -3.40 19.58
N PRO A 195 1.39 -3.93 19.17
CA PRO A 195 1.71 -5.34 19.37
C PRO A 195 2.04 -5.62 20.84
N ALA A 196 2.24 -6.89 21.17
CA ALA A 196 2.86 -7.26 22.42
C ALA A 196 4.28 -6.66 22.50
N GLY A 197 4.61 -6.09 23.65
CA GLY A 197 5.89 -5.45 23.93
C GLY A 197 6.86 -6.37 24.70
N PRO A 198 8.03 -5.84 25.08
CA PRO A 198 8.96 -6.55 25.95
C PRO A 198 8.30 -6.96 27.28
N PRO A 199 8.47 -8.20 27.79
CA PRO A 199 7.79 -8.66 28.99
C PRO A 199 8.07 -7.83 30.25
N ALA A 200 9.25 -7.23 30.34
CA ALA A 200 9.65 -6.36 31.46
C ALA A 200 9.12 -4.92 31.35
N GLY A 201 8.39 -4.58 30.27
CA GLY A 201 8.06 -3.21 29.93
C GLY A 201 9.26 -2.44 29.38
N GLY A 202 9.13 -1.12 29.34
CA GLY A 202 10.18 -0.20 28.93
C GLY A 202 9.86 0.60 27.67
N HIS A 203 10.74 1.56 27.39
CA HIS A 203 10.65 2.43 26.22
C HIS A 203 11.09 1.70 24.95
N VAL A 204 10.35 1.92 23.86
CA VAL A 204 10.68 1.41 22.53
C VAL A 204 10.58 2.51 21.48
N THR A 205 11.42 2.40 20.46
CA THR A 205 11.29 3.21 19.24
C THR A 205 10.07 2.76 18.45
N VAL A 206 9.31 3.72 17.93
CA VAL A 206 8.24 3.46 16.96
C VAL A 206 8.73 3.91 15.58
N THR A 207 8.68 3.01 14.60
CA THR A 207 9.18 3.28 13.25
C THR A 207 8.08 3.05 12.23
N LEU A 208 7.87 4.06 11.37
CA LEU A 208 7.02 4.01 10.19
C LEU A 208 7.88 3.64 8.97
N THR A 209 7.40 2.76 8.11
CA THR A 209 8.09 2.38 6.87
C THR A 209 7.15 2.41 5.68
N GLY A 210 7.61 3.01 4.58
CA GLY A 210 6.89 3.07 3.32
C GLY A 210 7.85 3.14 2.12
N PRO A 211 7.32 3.25 0.88
CA PRO A 211 8.13 3.32 -0.34
C PRO A 211 9.08 4.53 -0.38
N GLY A 212 8.78 5.59 0.38
CA GLY A 212 9.63 6.78 0.51
C GLY A 212 10.76 6.64 1.54
N GLY A 213 10.83 5.52 2.26
CA GLY A 213 11.79 5.27 3.33
C GLY A 213 11.13 5.06 4.69
N SER A 214 11.91 5.24 5.75
CA SER A 214 11.44 5.07 7.13
C SER A 214 11.61 6.34 7.96
N ALA A 215 10.76 6.50 8.97
CA ALA A 215 10.85 7.58 9.94
C ALA A 215 10.50 7.08 11.35
N ASN A 216 11.16 7.64 12.36
CA ASN A 216 10.85 7.35 13.74
C ASN A 216 9.83 8.36 14.28
N VAL A 217 8.93 7.88 15.14
CA VAL A 217 8.03 8.75 15.88
C VAL A 217 8.81 9.43 17.02
N PRO A 218 8.77 10.77 17.11
CA PRO A 218 9.37 11.47 18.24
C PRO A 218 8.81 10.98 19.58
N GLY A 219 9.69 10.77 20.56
CA GLY A 219 9.32 10.28 21.89
C GLY A 219 9.07 8.77 22.00
N GLY A 220 8.78 8.07 20.90
CA GLY A 220 8.53 6.62 20.90
C GLY A 220 7.31 6.22 21.75
N PHE A 221 7.36 5.03 22.35
CA PHE A 221 6.26 4.46 23.14
C PHE A 221 6.80 3.72 24.36
N THR A 222 6.10 3.77 25.49
CA THR A 222 6.52 3.08 26.72
C THR A 222 5.54 1.98 27.11
N TYR A 223 6.03 0.75 27.18
CA TYR A 223 5.28 -0.38 27.70
C TYR A 223 5.35 -0.43 29.22
N PHE A 224 4.21 -0.62 29.90
CA PHE A 224 4.15 -0.93 31.32
C PHE A 224 3.68 -2.37 31.53
N VAL A 225 4.18 -3.02 32.58
CA VAL A 225 3.71 -4.36 32.97
C VAL A 225 2.37 -4.20 33.68
N PRO A 226 1.26 -4.77 33.17
CA PRO A 226 -0.02 -4.73 33.87
C PRO A 226 0.09 -5.44 35.22
N PRO A 227 -0.62 -4.97 36.26
CA PRO A 227 -0.75 -5.74 37.48
C PRO A 227 -1.40 -7.11 37.18
N PRO A 228 -1.07 -8.16 37.93
CA PRO A 228 -1.70 -9.46 37.77
C PRO A 228 -3.23 -9.38 37.84
N ALA A 229 -3.93 -10.16 37.02
CA ALA A 229 -5.39 -10.21 37.06
C ALA A 229 -5.90 -10.67 38.45
N PRO A 230 -7.02 -10.12 38.95
CA PRO A 230 -7.66 -10.60 40.17
C PRO A 230 -8.07 -12.07 40.04
N VAL A 231 -7.87 -12.85 41.10
CA VAL A 231 -8.30 -14.25 41.19
C VAL A 231 -9.21 -14.41 42.41
N PRO A 232 -10.51 -14.07 42.30
CA PRO A 232 -11.46 -14.33 43.37
C PRO A 232 -11.71 -15.84 43.51
N THR A 233 -11.83 -16.32 44.74
CA THR A 233 -12.05 -17.74 45.07
C THR A 233 -13.42 -17.98 45.69
N SER A 234 -13.98 -17.02 46.41
CA SER A 234 -15.26 -17.15 47.12
C SER A 234 -15.86 -15.80 47.47
N ILE A 235 -17.17 -15.79 47.74
CA ILE A 235 -17.90 -14.67 48.37
C ILE A 235 -18.64 -15.18 49.60
N THR A 236 -18.54 -14.45 50.70
CA THR A 236 -19.17 -14.78 51.98
C THR A 236 -19.83 -13.55 52.58
N PRO A 237 -21.12 -13.61 52.99
CA PRO A 237 -22.04 -14.71 52.74
C PRO A 237 -22.36 -14.83 51.23
N ALA A 238 -22.69 -16.04 50.79
CA ALA A 238 -23.08 -16.32 49.39
C ALA A 238 -24.59 -16.10 49.14
N THR A 239 -25.34 -15.68 50.15
CA THR A 239 -26.80 -15.47 50.09
C THR A 239 -27.22 -14.24 50.87
N GLY A 240 -28.34 -13.60 50.51
CA GLY A 240 -28.91 -12.49 51.26
C GLY A 240 -30.26 -12.01 50.68
N PRO A 241 -30.96 -11.09 51.36
CA PRO A 241 -32.31 -10.70 50.97
C PRO A 241 -32.35 -9.91 49.66
N ALA A 242 -33.41 -10.11 48.87
CA ALA A 242 -33.67 -9.37 47.61
C ALA A 242 -33.65 -7.83 47.76
N VAL A 243 -33.92 -7.29 48.94
CA VAL A 243 -33.84 -5.84 49.19
C VAL A 243 -32.40 -5.29 49.25
N GLY A 244 -31.37 -6.15 49.22
CA GLY A 244 -29.97 -5.77 49.35
C GLY A 244 -29.56 -5.50 50.80
N GLY A 245 -28.40 -4.86 50.99
CA GLY A 245 -27.91 -4.47 52.32
C GLY A 245 -27.04 -5.52 53.02
N THR A 246 -26.69 -6.61 52.35
CA THR A 246 -25.81 -7.65 52.94
C THR A 246 -24.36 -7.21 52.84
N ALA A 247 -23.65 -7.14 53.97
CA ALA A 247 -22.21 -6.97 53.96
C ALA A 247 -21.56 -8.26 53.43
N PHE A 248 -20.79 -8.16 52.35
CA PHE A 248 -20.10 -9.29 51.73
C PHE A 248 -18.58 -9.11 51.80
N THR A 249 -17.89 -10.25 51.75
CA THR A 249 -16.44 -10.36 51.62
C THR A 249 -16.13 -11.34 50.49
N VAL A 250 -15.48 -10.87 49.44
CA VAL A 250 -14.86 -11.70 48.40
C VAL A 250 -13.43 -12.00 48.83
N ASN A 251 -13.02 -13.26 48.84
CA ASN A 251 -11.64 -13.68 49.09
C ASN A 251 -10.95 -14.04 47.77
N GLY A 252 -9.63 -13.89 47.73
CA GLY A 252 -8.84 -14.25 46.55
C GLY A 252 -7.40 -13.78 46.61
N THR A 253 -6.78 -13.63 45.43
CA THR A 253 -5.46 -13.02 45.26
C THR A 253 -5.51 -11.91 44.22
N ASN A 254 -4.55 -10.97 44.27
CA ASN A 254 -4.44 -9.83 43.36
C ASN A 254 -5.70 -8.94 43.35
N LEU A 255 -6.42 -8.86 44.46
CA LEU A 255 -7.69 -8.12 44.54
C LEU A 255 -7.50 -6.61 44.75
N GLY A 256 -6.28 -6.14 45.02
CA GLY A 256 -6.03 -4.73 45.39
C GLY A 256 -6.34 -3.71 44.29
N GLY A 257 -6.44 -4.15 43.03
CA GLY A 257 -6.81 -3.33 41.87
C GLY A 257 -8.32 -3.29 41.57
N VAL A 258 -9.16 -3.88 42.42
CA VAL A 258 -10.61 -3.89 42.25
C VAL A 258 -11.19 -2.51 42.58
N LEU A 259 -11.90 -1.92 41.62
CA LEU A 259 -12.53 -0.61 41.71
C LEU A 259 -14.02 -0.70 42.07
N GLY A 260 -14.65 -1.86 41.85
CA GLY A 260 -16.07 -2.05 42.11
C GLY A 260 -16.50 -3.52 42.00
N VAL A 261 -17.70 -3.81 42.49
CA VAL A 261 -18.35 -5.12 42.41
C VAL A 261 -19.74 -4.94 41.85
N LEU A 262 -20.11 -5.76 40.86
CA LEU A 262 -21.42 -5.77 40.22
C LEU A 262 -22.15 -7.07 40.58
N PHE A 263 -23.45 -6.97 40.88
CA PHE A 263 -24.39 -8.09 41.05
C PHE A 263 -25.41 -8.03 39.91
N ASN A 264 -25.32 -8.95 38.94
CA ASN A 264 -26.10 -8.88 37.69
C ASN A 264 -26.03 -7.51 36.99
N GLY A 265 -24.86 -6.86 37.04
CA GLY A 265 -24.64 -5.52 36.48
C GLY A 265 -25.01 -4.36 37.39
N VAL A 266 -25.64 -4.60 38.55
CA VAL A 266 -25.99 -3.55 39.53
C VAL A 266 -24.80 -3.31 40.48
N PRO A 267 -24.33 -2.07 40.67
CA PRO A 267 -23.16 -1.79 41.50
C PRO A 267 -23.44 -1.94 43.00
N ALA A 268 -22.51 -2.60 43.70
CA ALA A 268 -22.44 -2.61 45.16
C ALA A 268 -21.95 -1.27 45.73
N THR A 269 -22.25 -1.02 47.01
CA THR A 269 -21.84 0.20 47.72
C THR A 269 -20.77 -0.09 48.77
N GLY A 270 -19.99 0.94 49.16
CA GLY A 270 -18.96 0.81 50.19
C GLY A 270 -17.82 -0.15 49.82
N VAL A 271 -17.55 -0.33 48.52
CA VAL A 271 -16.54 -1.28 48.05
C VAL A 271 -15.15 -0.85 48.50
N THR A 272 -14.44 -1.73 49.20
CA THR A 272 -13.04 -1.56 49.57
C THR A 272 -12.27 -2.82 49.21
N ALA A 273 -11.01 -2.65 48.76
CA ALA A 273 -10.18 -3.75 48.28
C ALA A 273 -8.81 -3.75 48.95
N THR A 274 -8.34 -4.94 49.29
CA THR A 274 -6.97 -5.25 49.72
C THR A 274 -6.36 -6.26 48.74
N ALA A 275 -5.11 -6.68 48.95
CA ALA A 275 -4.48 -7.68 48.10
C ALA A 275 -5.25 -9.03 48.07
N THR A 276 -5.98 -9.37 49.14
CA THR A 276 -6.62 -10.69 49.31
C THR A 276 -8.12 -10.64 49.57
N THR A 277 -8.70 -9.46 49.83
CA THR A 277 -10.13 -9.31 50.13
C THR A 277 -10.76 -8.13 49.42
N VAL A 278 -12.02 -8.26 49.04
CA VAL A 278 -12.89 -7.14 48.65
C VAL A 278 -14.13 -7.18 49.51
N THR A 279 -14.46 -6.09 50.18
CA THR A 279 -15.68 -5.99 50.99
C THR A 279 -16.61 -4.94 50.42
N GLY A 280 -17.91 -5.05 50.72
CA GLY A 280 -18.91 -4.07 50.31
C GLY A 280 -20.29 -4.47 50.78
N THR A 281 -21.31 -3.75 50.30
CA THR A 281 -22.71 -4.01 50.60
C THR A 281 -23.48 -4.34 49.32
N THR A 282 -24.25 -5.43 49.34
CA THR A 282 -25.03 -5.87 48.17
C THR A 282 -26.10 -4.84 47.81
N PRO A 283 -26.31 -4.57 46.51
CA PRO A 283 -27.46 -3.76 46.07
C PRO A 283 -28.76 -4.57 46.17
N PRO A 284 -29.94 -3.92 46.05
CA PRO A 284 -31.20 -4.62 45.80
C PRO A 284 -31.12 -5.45 44.52
N GLY A 285 -31.76 -6.63 44.53
CA GLY A 285 -31.74 -7.58 43.43
C GLY A 285 -33.04 -8.38 43.34
N VAL A 286 -33.20 -9.12 42.25
CA VAL A 286 -34.34 -10.04 42.05
C VAL A 286 -34.03 -11.37 42.75
N PRO A 287 -35.00 -12.01 43.44
CA PRO A 287 -34.80 -13.34 43.99
C PRO A 287 -34.25 -14.33 42.95
N GLY A 288 -33.20 -15.06 43.31
CA GLY A 288 -32.48 -15.96 42.42
C GLY A 288 -30.98 -15.68 42.35
N SER A 289 -30.29 -16.46 41.51
CA SER A 289 -28.83 -16.37 41.38
C SER A 289 -28.41 -15.08 40.66
N ALA A 290 -27.44 -14.39 41.27
CA ALA A 290 -26.76 -13.23 40.74
C ALA A 290 -25.31 -13.58 40.39
N THR A 291 -24.93 -13.23 39.16
CA THR A 291 -23.53 -13.25 38.74
C THR A 291 -22.82 -12.09 39.43
N VAL A 292 -21.74 -12.40 40.14
CA VAL A 292 -20.92 -11.40 40.82
C VAL A 292 -19.68 -11.15 39.99
N THR A 293 -19.44 -9.89 39.64
CA THR A 293 -18.35 -9.48 38.77
C THR A 293 -17.51 -8.39 39.43
N LEU A 294 -16.20 -8.63 39.56
CA LEU A 294 -15.23 -7.62 39.98
C LEU A 294 -14.85 -6.75 38.80
N VAL A 295 -14.78 -5.44 39.00
CA VAL A 295 -14.39 -4.45 38.00
C VAL A 295 -13.01 -3.90 38.34
N THR A 296 -12.11 -3.88 37.36
CA THR A 296 -10.78 -3.28 37.46
C THR A 296 -10.56 -2.29 36.32
N ALA A 297 -9.47 -1.52 36.37
CA ALA A 297 -9.05 -0.66 35.27
C ALA A 297 -8.73 -1.43 33.97
N PHE A 298 -8.48 -2.75 34.05
CA PHE A 298 -8.04 -3.58 32.93
C PHE A 298 -9.11 -4.57 32.45
N GLY A 299 -10.33 -4.50 32.99
CA GLY A 299 -11.43 -5.40 32.64
C GLY A 299 -12.14 -5.96 33.86
N THR A 300 -12.90 -7.04 33.64
CA THR A 300 -13.75 -7.64 34.67
C THR A 300 -13.41 -9.11 34.90
N VAL A 301 -13.63 -9.59 36.13
CA VAL A 301 -13.46 -11.00 36.52
C VAL A 301 -14.69 -11.46 37.27
N THR A 302 -15.21 -12.64 36.92
CA THR A 302 -16.37 -13.24 37.61
C THR A 302 -15.94 -13.96 38.87
N VAL A 303 -16.65 -13.73 39.97
CA VAL A 303 -16.44 -14.44 41.23
C VAL A 303 -17.09 -15.83 41.13
N PRO A 304 -16.35 -16.93 41.37
CA PRO A 304 -16.93 -18.27 41.39
C PRO A 304 -18.06 -18.40 42.43
N GLY A 305 -19.11 -19.15 42.08
CA GLY A 305 -20.25 -19.42 42.97
C GLY A 305 -21.34 -18.35 42.98
N GLY A 306 -21.04 -17.10 42.58
CA GLY A 306 -22.01 -16.01 42.54
C GLY A 306 -22.65 -15.70 43.90
N PHE A 307 -23.83 -15.08 43.88
CA PHE A 307 -24.60 -14.75 45.08
C PHE A 307 -26.08 -15.11 44.87
N LEU A 308 -26.78 -15.60 45.89
CA LEU A 308 -28.19 -15.94 45.80
C LEU A 308 -29.04 -14.92 46.58
N TYR A 309 -29.91 -14.20 45.86
CA TYR A 309 -30.94 -13.40 46.50
C TYR A 309 -32.11 -14.28 46.93
N VAL A 310 -32.47 -14.22 48.22
CA VAL A 310 -33.57 -14.98 48.84
C VAL A 310 -34.67 -14.07 49.39
#